data_AF-A0A8C9LCV7-F1
#
_entry.id   AF-A0A8C9LCV7-F1
#
_cell.length_a   1.000
_cell.length_b   1.000
_cell.length_c   1.000
_cell.angle_alpha   90.00
_cell.angle_beta   90.00
_cell.angle_gamma   90.00
#
_symmetry.space_group_name_H-M   'P 1'
#
loop_
_entity.id
_entity.type
_entity.pdbx_description
1 polymer ?
#
loop_
_entity_poly.entity_id
_entity_poly.type
_entity_poly.pdbx_seq_one_letter_code
_entity_poly.pdbx_strand_id
1 'polypeptide(L)'
;MGPGAAVGRGLWGGVGAVRRLLHCAAPARAPLIPIVVEQTGRGERAYDIYSRLLRERIVCVMGPIDDSLASLVIAQLLFLQSESNKKPIHMYINSPGGAVTSGLAIYDTMQYVLNPVCTWCVGQAASMGSLLLAAGQPGMRHALPNARIMVHQ
;
A
#
# COMPACT_ATOMS: atom_id res chain seq x y z
N MET A 1 -56.62 -26.77 -55.93
CA MET A 1 -57.58 -26.28 -54.94
C MET A 1 -56.91 -26.28 -53.58
N GLY A 2 -56.70 -25.11 -52.98
CA GLY A 2 -56.47 -24.99 -51.52
C GLY A 2 -57.78 -25.23 -50.77
N PRO A 3 -57.75 -25.44 -49.45
CA PRO A 3 -57.58 -24.36 -48.45
C PRO A 3 -56.52 -24.74 -47.39
N GLY A 4 -56.08 -23.95 -46.41
CA GLY A 4 -56.55 -22.72 -45.77
C GLY A 4 -56.16 -22.82 -44.28
N ALA A 5 -55.70 -21.71 -43.70
CA ALA A 5 -54.86 -21.63 -42.50
C ALA A 5 -55.53 -21.91 -41.13
N ALA A 6 -54.70 -22.20 -40.11
CA ALA A 6 -54.92 -21.72 -38.76
C ALA A 6 -53.58 -21.51 -38.01
N VAL A 7 -53.48 -20.35 -37.38
CA VAL A 7 -52.34 -19.71 -36.73
C VAL A 7 -52.28 -20.11 -35.25
N GLY A 8 -51.09 -20.37 -34.71
CA GLY A 8 -50.83 -20.49 -33.28
C GLY A 8 -49.46 -19.92 -32.92
N ARG A 9 -49.44 -18.72 -32.33
CA ARG A 9 -48.26 -18.00 -31.87
C ARG A 9 -47.60 -18.74 -30.69
N GLY A 10 -46.28 -18.91 -30.76
CA GLY A 10 -45.43 -19.29 -29.62
C GLY A 10 -44.12 -18.54 -29.72
N LEU A 11 -44.06 -17.39 -29.05
CA LEU A 11 -42.86 -16.58 -28.87
C LEU A 11 -41.79 -17.35 -28.06
N TRP A 12 -40.58 -16.78 -28.06
CA TRP A 12 -39.45 -16.99 -27.14
C TRP A 12 -38.33 -17.92 -27.63
N GLY A 13 -37.35 -17.28 -28.27
CA GLY A 13 -36.01 -17.83 -28.48
C GLY A 13 -35.32 -18.14 -27.15
N GLY A 14 -34.89 -19.39 -27.01
CA GLY A 14 -34.00 -19.83 -25.95
C GLY A 14 -32.58 -19.43 -26.28
N VAL A 15 -32.14 -18.31 -25.71
CA VAL A 15 -30.75 -17.86 -25.68
C VAL A 15 -29.88 -19.01 -25.17
N GLY A 16 -28.91 -19.44 -25.99
CA GLY A 16 -27.88 -20.39 -25.56
C GLY A 16 -27.23 -19.89 -24.28
N ALA A 17 -27.31 -20.68 -23.22
CA ALA A 17 -26.70 -20.37 -21.94
C ALA A 17 -25.17 -20.37 -22.10
N VAL A 18 -24.61 -19.21 -22.44
CA VAL A 18 -23.19 -18.94 -22.32
C VAL A 18 -22.87 -19.04 -20.83
N ARG A 19 -22.36 -20.20 -20.43
CA ARG A 19 -21.84 -20.45 -19.09
C ARG A 19 -20.73 -19.42 -18.84
N ARG A 20 -21.06 -18.32 -18.16
CA ARG A 20 -20.06 -17.41 -17.61
C ARG A 20 -19.17 -18.27 -16.73
N LEU A 21 -17.97 -18.57 -17.24
CA LEU A 21 -16.85 -19.00 -16.44
C LEU A 21 -16.55 -17.83 -15.51
N LEU A 22 -17.20 -17.84 -14.34
CA LEU A 22 -16.76 -17.09 -13.18
C LEU A 22 -15.31 -17.52 -12.98
N HIS A 23 -14.40 -16.66 -13.41
CA HIS A 23 -13.00 -16.80 -13.07
C HIS A 23 -12.95 -16.58 -11.57
N CYS A 24 -12.91 -17.69 -10.82
CA CYS A 24 -12.47 -17.67 -9.43
C CYS A 24 -11.10 -17.00 -9.44
N ALA A 25 -10.99 -15.83 -8.80
CA ALA A 25 -9.71 -15.17 -8.62
C ALA A 25 -8.76 -16.17 -7.96
N ALA A 26 -7.63 -16.45 -8.61
CA ALA A 26 -6.59 -17.28 -8.02
C ALA A 26 -6.22 -16.67 -6.65
N PRO A 27 -6.02 -17.48 -5.60
CA PRO A 27 -5.60 -16.95 -4.31
C PRO A 27 -4.31 -16.16 -4.56
N ALA A 28 -4.31 -14.88 -4.17
CA ALA A 28 -3.14 -14.03 -4.26
C ALA A 28 -2.04 -14.68 -3.40
N ARG A 29 -1.12 -15.39 -4.05
CA ARG A 29 0.09 -15.88 -3.39
C ARG A 29 0.81 -14.65 -2.85
N ALA A 30 0.94 -14.56 -1.53
CA ALA A 30 1.79 -13.56 -0.92
C ALA A 30 3.17 -13.66 -1.59
N PRO A 31 3.72 -12.54 -2.09
CA PRO A 31 5.01 -12.57 -2.76
C PRO A 31 6.06 -13.12 -1.78
N LEU A 32 6.91 -14.03 -2.25
CA LEU A 32 8.01 -14.55 -1.44
C LEU A 32 8.96 -13.39 -1.12
N ILE A 33 9.06 -13.04 0.16
CA ILE A 33 9.96 -11.99 0.62
C ILE A 33 11.37 -12.59 0.73
N PRO A 34 12.37 -12.05 0.02
CA PRO A 34 13.73 -12.59 0.07
C PRO A 34 14.37 -12.37 1.45
N ILE A 35 15.20 -13.32 1.84
CA ILE A 35 16.00 -13.29 3.06
C ILE A 35 17.42 -12.81 2.74
N VAL A 36 17.95 -11.94 3.58
CA VAL A 36 19.31 -11.40 3.53
C VAL A 36 20.06 -11.86 4.78
N VAL A 37 21.32 -12.29 4.59
CA VAL A 37 22.22 -12.68 5.67
C VAL A 37 23.19 -11.53 5.96
N GLU A 38 23.22 -11.07 7.20
CA GLU A 38 24.14 -10.04 7.70
C GLU A 38 25.19 -10.68 8.61
N GLN A 39 26.47 -10.46 8.30
CA GLN A 39 27.56 -10.85 9.20
C GLN A 39 27.72 -9.79 10.29
N THR A 40 27.45 -10.18 11.53
CA THR A 40 27.71 -9.37 12.72
C THR A 40 28.99 -9.85 13.40
N GLY A 41 29.61 -9.03 14.24
CA GLY A 41 30.80 -9.42 15.00
C GLY A 41 30.62 -10.63 15.94
N ARG A 42 29.39 -11.14 16.10
CA ARG A 42 29.05 -12.34 16.89
C ARG A 42 28.49 -13.49 16.05
N GLY A 43 28.59 -13.41 14.71
CA GLY A 43 28.10 -14.43 13.78
C GLY A 43 27.08 -13.90 12.77
N GLU A 44 26.44 -14.81 12.03
CA GLU A 44 25.49 -14.49 10.97
C GLU A 44 24.06 -14.36 11.51
N ARG A 45 23.31 -13.36 11.02
CA ARG A 45 21.88 -13.20 11.30
C ARG A 45 21.12 -13.06 9.99
N ALA A 46 20.01 -13.80 9.87
CA ALA A 46 19.12 -13.75 8.73
C ALA A 46 17.94 -12.81 9.01
N TYR A 47 17.62 -11.94 8.05
CA TYR A 47 16.50 -11.00 8.10
C TYR A 47 15.73 -11.09 6.78
N ASP A 48 14.41 -10.92 6.80
CA ASP A 48 13.73 -10.54 5.58
C ASP A 48 14.15 -9.11 5.15
N ILE A 49 14.00 -8.79 3.87
CA ILE A 49 14.47 -7.51 3.33
C ILE A 49 13.84 -6.30 4.03
N TYR A 50 12.57 -6.36 4.45
CA TYR A 50 11.92 -5.24 5.14
C TYR A 50 12.43 -5.09 6.57
N SER A 51 12.63 -6.18 7.29
CA SER A 51 13.28 -6.15 8.61
C SER A 51 14.70 -5.58 8.52
N ARG A 52 15.46 -5.92 7.46
CA ARG A 52 16.79 -5.34 7.26
C ARG A 52 16.73 -3.84 6.99
N LEU A 53 15.75 -3.37 6.22
CA LEU A 53 15.52 -1.93 5.98
C LEU A 53 15.09 -1.20 7.25
N LEU A 54 14.23 -1.80 8.08
CA LEU A 54 13.78 -1.21 9.34
C LEU A 54 14.95 -0.98 10.30
N ARG A 55 15.98 -1.84 10.29
CA ARG A 55 17.22 -1.62 11.06
C ARG A 55 17.99 -0.37 10.61
N GLU A 56 17.88 0.03 9.34
CA GLU A 56 18.38 1.32 8.84
C GLU A 56 17.36 2.46 9.02
N ARG A 57 16.31 2.24 9.81
CA ARG A 57 15.22 3.19 10.11
C ARG A 57 14.41 3.57 8.88
N ILE A 58 14.29 2.65 7.91
CA ILE A 58 13.49 2.82 6.70
C ILE A 58 12.12 2.14 6.90
N VAL A 59 11.05 2.93 6.77
CA VAL A 59 9.65 2.50 6.85
C VAL A 59 9.01 2.60 5.47
N CYS A 60 8.42 1.52 4.99
CA CYS A 60 7.84 1.44 3.64
C CYS A 60 6.31 1.51 3.69
N VAL A 61 5.75 2.60 3.14
CA VAL A 61 4.31 2.81 2.93
C VAL A 61 4.00 2.49 1.47
N MET A 62 3.67 1.23 1.19
CA MET A 62 3.52 0.70 -0.17
C MET A 62 2.10 0.18 -0.40
N GLY A 63 1.44 0.69 -1.43
CA GLY A 63 0.07 0.29 -1.78
C GLY A 63 -1.01 1.10 -1.06
N PRO A 64 -2.27 0.63 -1.09
CA PRO A 64 -3.40 1.31 -0.47
C PRO A 64 -3.22 1.45 1.04
N ILE A 65 -3.60 2.60 1.60
CA ILE A 65 -3.60 2.83 3.04
C ILE A 65 -4.90 2.27 3.63
N ASP A 66 -4.79 1.22 4.43
CA ASP A 66 -5.87 0.65 5.22
C ASP A 66 -5.46 0.54 6.70
N ASP A 67 -6.37 0.07 7.55
CA ASP A 67 -6.12 -0.06 8.99
C ASP A 67 -4.98 -1.04 9.31
N SER A 68 -4.79 -2.07 8.48
CA SER A 68 -3.74 -3.07 8.69
C SER A 68 -2.37 -2.46 8.41
N LEU A 69 -2.22 -1.76 7.27
CA LEU A 69 -1.01 -1.04 6.91
C LEU A 69 -0.72 0.07 7.91
N ALA A 70 -1.73 0.86 8.28
CA ALA A 70 -1.55 1.94 9.25
C ALA A 70 -1.08 1.43 10.60
N SER A 71 -1.67 0.35 11.12
CA SER A 71 -1.24 -0.28 12.36
C SER A 71 0.24 -0.71 12.32
N LEU A 72 0.68 -1.31 11.21
CA LEU A 72 2.08 -1.69 11.00
C LEU A 72 3.03 -0.48 10.98
N VAL A 73 2.67 0.57 10.25
CA VAL A 73 3.48 1.80 10.14
C VAL A 73 3.59 2.48 11.51
N ILE A 74 2.49 2.60 12.24
CA ILE A 74 2.46 3.19 13.58
C ILE A 74 3.36 2.40 14.54
N ALA A 75 3.25 1.07 14.54
CA ALA A 75 4.10 0.21 15.36
C ALA A 75 5.59 0.40 15.03
N GLN A 76 5.94 0.52 13.75
CA GLN A 76 7.32 0.77 13.31
C GLN A 76 7.83 2.15 13.75
N LEU A 77 7.02 3.20 13.64
CA LEU A 77 7.41 4.55 14.10
C LEU A 77 7.69 4.59 15.60
N LEU A 78 6.79 4.00 16.40
CA LEU A 78 6.95 3.94 17.86
C LEU A 78 8.16 3.09 18.26
N PHE A 79 8.40 1.97 17.57
CA PHE A 79 9.59 1.14 17.77
C PHE A 79 10.88 1.91 17.46
N LEU A 80 10.96 2.60 16.32
CA LEU A 80 12.14 3.36 15.94
C LEU A 80 12.42 4.53 16.90
N GLN A 81 11.38 5.13 17.45
CA GLN A 81 11.51 6.14 18.51
C GLN A 81 12.09 5.54 19.80
N SER A 82 11.63 4.36 20.21
CA SER A 82 12.10 3.73 21.45
C SER A 82 13.57 3.30 21.36
N GLU A 83 14.04 2.91 20.18
CA GLU A 83 15.48 2.64 19.96
C GLU A 83 16.34 3.92 20.00
N SER A 84 15.82 5.03 19.46
CA SER A 84 16.47 6.33 19.53
C SER A 84 15.49 7.42 19.15
N ASN A 85 15.28 8.41 20.04
CA ASN A 85 14.38 9.55 19.80
C ASN A 85 15.02 10.72 19.03
N LYS A 86 16.31 10.62 18.64
CA LYS A 86 17.03 11.70 17.93
C LYS A 86 17.33 11.37 16.47
N LYS A 87 17.48 10.09 16.14
CA LYS A 87 17.87 9.66 14.78
C LYS A 87 16.71 9.83 13.80
N PRO A 88 16.95 10.31 12.57
CA PRO A 88 15.90 10.45 11.57
C PRO A 88 15.25 9.11 11.25
N ILE A 89 13.97 9.16 10.89
CA ILE A 89 13.22 8.02 10.33
C ILE A 89 12.98 8.32 8.85
N HIS A 90 13.22 7.35 7.98
CA HIS A 90 13.06 7.51 6.54
C HIS A 90 11.81 6.77 6.07
N MET A 91 10.74 7.53 5.79
CA MET A 91 9.48 7.00 5.29
C MET A 91 9.43 7.07 3.77
N TYR A 92 9.43 5.91 3.12
CA TYR A 92 9.29 5.78 1.68
C TYR A 92 7.83 5.54 1.32
N ILE A 93 7.27 6.32 0.40
CA ILE A 93 5.85 6.37 0.08
C ILE A 93 5.66 6.05 -1.41
N ASN A 94 4.94 4.96 -1.67
CA ASN A 94 4.39 4.59 -2.97
C ASN A 94 2.93 4.18 -2.77
N SER A 95 2.03 5.15 -2.70
CA SER A 95 0.64 4.90 -2.34
C SER A 95 -0.34 5.69 -3.20
N PRO A 96 -1.41 5.04 -3.71
CA PRO A 96 -2.53 5.74 -4.32
C PRO A 96 -3.45 6.44 -3.29
N GLY A 97 -3.13 6.36 -1.99
CA GLY A 97 -3.99 6.80 -0.90
C GLY A 97 -4.81 5.66 -0.31
N GLY A 98 -5.91 5.98 0.36
CA GLY A 98 -6.76 4.99 1.00
C GLY A 98 -7.67 5.59 2.06
N ALA A 99 -7.94 4.83 3.11
CA ALA A 99 -8.81 5.24 4.21
C ALA A 99 -8.24 6.47 4.95
N VAL A 100 -9.07 7.51 5.04
CA VAL A 100 -8.69 8.80 5.64
C VAL A 100 -8.34 8.64 7.11
N THR A 101 -9.15 7.88 7.87
CA THR A 101 -8.92 7.63 9.30
C THR A 101 -7.59 6.92 9.55
N SER A 102 -7.27 5.90 8.76
CA SER A 102 -6.02 5.15 8.86
C SER A 102 -4.81 6.04 8.50
N GLY A 103 -4.95 6.88 7.46
CA GLY A 103 -3.90 7.84 7.11
C GLY A 103 -3.72 8.95 8.15
N LEU A 104 -4.79 9.42 8.79
CA LEU A 104 -4.70 10.39 9.88
C LEU A 104 -4.03 9.79 11.13
N ALA A 105 -4.27 8.51 11.43
CA ALA A 105 -3.58 7.84 12.52
C ALA A 105 -2.05 7.78 12.30
N ILE A 106 -1.61 7.55 11.05
CA ILE A 106 -0.18 7.64 10.68
C ILE A 106 0.31 9.08 10.83
N TYR A 107 -0.44 10.05 10.30
CA TYR A 107 -0.10 11.47 10.36
C TYR A 107 0.11 11.96 11.80
N ASP A 108 -0.84 11.68 12.69
CA ASP A 108 -0.77 12.09 14.09
C ASP A 108 0.43 11.41 14.79
N THR A 109 0.71 10.15 14.45
CA THR A 109 1.88 9.45 14.96
C THR A 109 3.19 10.09 14.47
N MET A 110 3.25 10.56 13.22
CA MET A 110 4.41 11.30 12.71
C MET A 110 4.64 12.60 13.46
N GLN A 111 3.58 13.30 13.88
CA GLN A 111 3.68 14.53 14.69
C GLN A 111 4.02 14.23 16.16
N TYR A 112 3.57 13.08 16.67
CA TYR A 112 3.81 12.65 18.05
C TYR A 112 5.25 12.21 18.29
N VAL A 113 5.86 11.49 17.34
CA VAL A 113 7.24 11.04 17.52
C VAL A 113 8.21 12.22 17.49
N LEU A 114 9.20 12.20 18.39
CA LEU A 114 10.23 13.23 18.51
C LEU A 114 11.24 13.20 17.37
N ASN A 115 11.29 12.10 16.63
CA ASN A 115 12.22 11.89 15.54
C ASN A 115 11.86 12.74 14.33
N PRO A 116 12.85 13.33 13.63
CA PRO A 116 12.59 13.94 12.33
C PRO A 116 12.21 12.85 11.32
N VAL A 117 10.98 12.91 10.80
CA VAL A 117 10.47 11.98 9.79
C VAL A 117 10.76 12.53 8.40
N CYS A 118 11.72 11.92 7.70
CA CYS A 118 12.04 12.24 6.31
C CYS A 118 11.09 11.47 5.39
N THR A 119 10.48 12.13 4.41
CA THR A 119 9.53 11.49 3.49
C THR A 119 10.09 11.45 2.07
N TRP A 120 9.91 10.31 1.40
CA TRP A 120 10.43 10.06 0.05
C TRP A 120 9.32 9.50 -0.84
N CYS A 121 8.88 10.28 -1.83
CA CYS A 121 7.94 9.78 -2.83
C CYS A 121 8.67 8.94 -3.88
N VAL A 122 8.30 7.67 -3.98
CA VAL A 122 8.80 6.71 -4.96
C VAL A 122 7.61 6.18 -5.76
N GLY A 123 7.57 6.46 -7.06
CA GLY A 123 6.43 6.08 -7.90
C GLY A 123 5.28 7.07 -7.79
N GLN A 124 4.43 6.95 -6.77
CA GLN A 124 3.32 7.89 -6.57
C GLN A 124 3.00 8.17 -5.10
N ALA A 125 2.48 9.38 -4.85
CA ALA A 125 1.85 9.76 -3.60
C ALA A 125 0.55 10.51 -3.94
N ALA A 126 -0.58 9.81 -3.84
CA ALA A 126 -1.90 10.36 -4.12
C ALA A 126 -2.78 10.38 -2.87
N SER A 127 -3.70 11.35 -2.77
CA SER A 127 -4.67 11.45 -1.67
C SER A 127 -3.97 11.40 -0.29
N MET A 128 -4.33 10.46 0.60
CA MET A 128 -3.64 10.26 1.88
C MET A 128 -2.13 10.03 1.76
N GLY A 129 -1.65 9.42 0.67
CA GLY A 129 -0.22 9.29 0.40
C GLY A 129 0.46 10.64 0.19
N SER A 130 -0.20 11.57 -0.51
CA SER A 130 0.30 12.94 -0.71
C SER A 130 0.29 13.76 0.59
N LEU A 131 -0.71 13.55 1.44
CA LEU A 131 -0.79 14.17 2.77
C LEU A 131 0.36 13.72 3.65
N LEU A 132 0.60 12.40 3.74
CA LEU A 132 1.73 11.85 4.51
C LEU A 132 3.08 12.33 3.97
N LEU A 133 3.24 12.41 2.65
CA LEU A 133 4.44 12.98 2.03
C LEU A 133 4.68 14.42 2.50
N ALA A 134 3.63 15.25 2.48
CA ALA A 134 3.72 16.65 2.88
C ALA A 134 3.93 16.84 4.40
N ALA A 135 3.53 15.86 5.22
CA ALA A 135 3.63 15.85 6.68
C ALA A 135 5.04 15.56 7.22
N GLY A 136 5.98 15.18 6.36
CA GLY A 136 7.38 15.01 6.75
C GLY A 136 8.01 16.29 7.28
N GLN A 137 9.13 16.14 8.01
CA GLN A 137 9.87 17.26 8.60
C GLN A 137 10.22 18.32 7.54
N PRO A 138 10.00 19.63 7.80
CA PRO A 138 10.38 20.69 6.88
C PRO A 138 11.85 20.59 6.43
N GLY A 139 12.08 20.69 5.12
CA GLY A 139 13.42 20.51 4.52
C GLY A 139 13.84 19.05 4.27
N MET A 140 13.06 18.05 4.71
CA MET A 140 13.36 16.62 4.57
C MET A 140 12.27 15.86 3.80
N ARG A 141 11.58 16.55 2.88
CA ARG A 141 10.51 16.01 2.03
C ARG A 141 11.00 15.95 0.60
N HIS A 142 11.13 14.73 0.07
CA HIS A 142 11.78 14.47 -1.21
C HIS A 142 10.87 13.67 -2.14
N ALA A 143 11.08 13.82 -3.44
CA ALA A 143 10.43 13.02 -4.46
C ALA A 143 11.46 12.63 -5.53
N LEU A 144 11.36 11.40 -6.04
CA LEU A 144 12.18 11.00 -7.18
C LEU A 144 11.72 11.74 -8.46
N PRO A 145 12.59 11.92 -9.47
CA PRO A 145 12.31 12.77 -10.63
C PRO A 145 11.06 12.41 -11.43
N ASN A 146 10.67 11.13 -11.45
CA ASN A 146 9.51 10.62 -12.19
C ASN A 146 8.31 10.33 -11.29
N ALA A 147 8.37 10.71 -10.01
CA ALA A 147 7.29 10.45 -9.06
C ALA A 147 6.08 11.35 -9.36
N ARG A 148 4.88 10.83 -9.12
CA ARG A 148 3.62 11.58 -9.33
C ARG A 148 2.99 11.91 -7.98
N ILE A 149 2.70 13.19 -7.76
CA ILE A 149 2.02 13.67 -6.57
C ILE A 149 0.64 14.16 -7.00
N MET A 150 -0.41 13.62 -6.40
CA MET A 150 -1.79 13.97 -6.74
C MET A 150 -2.57 14.30 -5.46
N VAL A 151 -3.04 15.54 -5.39
CA VAL A 151 -3.94 16.01 -4.34
C VAL A 151 -5.34 16.16 -4.93
N HIS A 152 -6.35 15.76 -4.18
CA HIS A 152 -7.75 16.00 -4.52
C HIS A 152 -8.56 16.14 -3.23
N GLN A 153 -9.78 16.67 -3.37
CA GLN A 153 -10.78 16.73 -2.30
C GLN A 153 -11.53 15.41 -2.17
#